data_AF-A0A357IVQ3-F1
#
_entry.id   AF-A0A357IVQ3-F1
#
_cell.length_a   1.000
_cell.length_b   1.000
_cell.length_c   1.000
_cell.angle_alpha   90.00
_cell.angle_beta   90.00
_cell.angle_gamma   90.00
#
_symmetry.space_group_name_H-M   'P 1'
#
loop_
_entity.id
_entity.type
_entity.pdbx_description
1 polymer ?
#
loop_
_entity_poly.entity_id
_entity_poly.type
_entity_poly.pdbx_seq_one_letter_code
_entity_poly.pdbx_strand_id
1 'polypeptide(L)'
;MKILSMLIFVGLALIHILPLSGVLGGERLRDLYGIQAQGDLSILMRHRAVLFGLLSLISVLAAFKPEIRSVAALLLGLSMASFLVLAFLEAPFGAPIRKIVVADIV
;
A
#
# COMPACT_ATOMS: atom_id res chain seq x y z
N MET A 1 24.25 -10.06 -1.98
CA MET A 1 23.20 -9.57 -1.05
C MET A 1 22.69 -8.16 -1.36
N LYS A 2 23.53 -7.17 -1.71
CA LYS A 2 23.10 -5.78 -2.03
C LYS A 2 22.05 -5.66 -3.15
N ILE A 3 22.23 -6.38 -4.27
CA ILE A 3 21.33 -6.32 -5.43
C ILE A 3 19.96 -6.90 -5.12
N LEU A 4 19.90 -8.06 -4.45
CA LEU A 4 18.63 -8.68 -4.06
C LEU A 4 17.78 -7.75 -3.18
N SER A 5 18.38 -7.15 -2.14
CA SER A 5 17.68 -6.19 -1.29
C SER A 5 17.17 -4.97 -2.07
N MET A 6 17.94 -4.46 -3.03
CA MET A 6 17.51 -3.36 -3.87
C MET A 6 16.28 -3.74 -4.71
N LEU A 7 16.31 -4.92 -5.35
CA LEU A 7 15.18 -5.43 -6.13
C LEU A 7 13.91 -5.61 -5.29
N ILE A 8 14.05 -6.10 -4.05
CA ILE A 8 12.92 -6.24 -3.12
C ILE A 8 12.27 -4.88 -2.86
N PHE A 9 13.05 -3.87 -2.48
CA PHE A 9 12.52 -2.53 -2.19
C PHE A 9 11.94 -1.83 -3.43
N VAL A 10 12.50 -2.08 -4.62
CA VAL A 10 11.89 -1.61 -5.87
C VAL A 10 10.54 -2.29 -6.12
N GLY A 11 10.45 -3.61 -5.95
CA GLY A 11 9.19 -4.35 -6.08
C GLY A 11 8.13 -3.86 -5.10
N LEU A 12 8.50 -3.67 -3.82
CA LEU A 12 7.62 -3.13 -2.80
C LEU A 12 7.13 -1.72 -3.15
N ALA A 13 7.99 -0.85 -3.69
CA ALA A 13 7.59 0.47 -4.15
C ALA A 13 6.54 0.38 -5.27
N LEU A 14 6.73 -0.51 -6.24
CA LEU A 14 5.80 -0.69 -7.36
C LEU A 14 4.41 -1.19 -6.91
N ILE A 15 4.34 -2.00 -5.86
CA ILE A 15 3.06 -2.44 -5.30
C ILE A 15 2.40 -1.28 -4.52
N HIS A 16 3.18 -0.61 -3.67
CA HIS A 16 2.68 0.46 -2.80
C HIS A 16 2.38 1.77 -3.53
N ILE A 17 2.83 1.96 -4.78
CA ILE A 17 2.48 3.16 -5.57
C ILE A 17 1.08 3.06 -6.19
N LEU A 18 0.53 1.85 -6.36
CA LEU A 18 -0.77 1.66 -7.00
C LEU A 18 -1.90 2.48 -6.32
N PRO A 19 -2.04 2.47 -4.98
CA PRO A 19 -3.06 3.25 -4.30
C PRO A 19 -2.92 4.76 -4.47
N LEU A 20 -1.73 5.29 -4.77
CA LEU A 20 -1.48 6.72 -4.92
C LEU A 20 -2.37 7.35 -6.02
N SER A 21 -2.71 6.57 -7.05
CA SER A 21 -3.65 7.01 -8.10
C SER A 21 -5.05 7.37 -7.57
N GLY A 22 -5.43 6.87 -6.39
CA GLY A 22 -6.66 7.23 -5.68
C GLY A 22 -6.74 8.71 -5.30
N VAL A 23 -5.61 9.43 -5.21
CA VAL A 23 -5.59 10.88 -4.96
C VAL A 23 -6.33 11.65 -6.05
N LEU A 24 -6.42 11.10 -7.27
CA LEU A 24 -7.04 11.76 -8.42
C LEU A 24 -8.57 11.86 -8.32
N GLY A 25 -9.22 11.13 -7.40
CA GLY A 25 -10.65 11.28 -7.11
C GLY A 25 -11.42 9.98 -6.95
N GLY A 26 -12.74 10.11 -6.78
CA GLY A 26 -13.65 9.00 -6.47
C GLY A 26 -13.70 7.91 -7.55
N GLU A 27 -13.53 8.24 -8.82
CA GLU A 27 -13.51 7.25 -9.91
C GLU A 27 -12.33 6.29 -9.77
N ARG A 28 -11.13 6.81 -9.51
CA ARG A 28 -9.94 5.97 -9.28
C ARG A 28 -10.09 5.12 -8.03
N LEU A 29 -10.68 5.67 -6.97
CA LEU A 29 -10.98 4.89 -5.76
C LEU A 29 -11.99 3.77 -6.04
N ARG A 30 -12.98 4.01 -6.89
CA ARG A 30 -13.93 2.98 -7.34
C ARG A 30 -13.23 1.88 -8.14
N ASP A 31 -12.31 2.24 -9.04
CA ASP A 31 -11.58 1.25 -9.84
C ASP A 31 -10.64 0.39 -8.97
N LEU A 32 -9.97 1.01 -7.99
CA LEU A 32 -9.04 0.32 -7.08
C LEU A 32 -9.76 -0.58 -6.07
N TYR A 33 -10.85 -0.08 -5.46
CA TYR A 33 -11.45 -0.71 -4.28
C TYR A 33 -12.90 -1.18 -4.49
N GLY A 34 -13.54 -0.85 -5.61
CA GLY A 34 -14.97 -1.10 -5.82
C GLY A 34 -15.89 -0.24 -4.96
N ILE A 35 -15.39 0.83 -4.35
CA ILE A 35 -16.11 1.68 -3.39
C ILE A 35 -16.44 3.02 -4.05
N GLN A 36 -17.72 3.43 -3.98
CA GLN A 36 -18.12 4.78 -4.36
C GLN A 36 -17.89 5.75 -3.19
N ALA A 37 -16.67 6.27 -3.07
CA ALA A 37 -16.31 7.19 -2.00
C ALA A 37 -16.83 8.61 -2.27
N GLN A 38 -17.63 9.16 -1.36
CA GLN A 38 -18.20 10.51 -1.41
C GLN A 38 -18.07 11.21 -0.05
N GLY A 39 -18.19 12.54 -0.03
CA GLY A 39 -18.07 13.35 1.20
C GLY A 39 -16.80 13.04 1.99
N ASP A 40 -16.94 12.86 3.30
CA ASP A 40 -15.84 12.59 4.23
C ASP A 40 -15.07 11.31 3.89
N LEU A 41 -15.75 10.27 3.41
CA LEU A 41 -15.10 9.01 3.01
C LEU A 41 -14.12 9.22 1.84
N SER A 42 -14.44 10.14 0.92
CA SER A 42 -13.54 10.49 -0.18
C SER A 42 -12.25 11.12 0.36
N ILE A 43 -12.35 12.00 1.35
CA ILE A 43 -11.18 12.63 2.00
C ILE A 43 -10.32 11.55 2.66
N LEU A 44 -10.92 10.66 3.45
CA LEU A 44 -10.19 9.59 4.15
C LEU A 44 -9.49 8.63 3.18
N MET A 45 -10.16 8.23 2.10
CA MET A 45 -9.59 7.31 1.10
C MET A 45 -8.49 7.96 0.26
N ARG A 46 -8.63 9.25 -0.08
CA ARG A 46 -7.57 10.01 -0.76
C ARG A 46 -6.37 10.26 0.14
N HIS A 47 -6.60 10.53 1.43
CA HIS A 47 -5.52 10.62 2.41
C HIS A 47 -4.78 9.29 2.54
N ARG A 48 -5.52 8.16 2.60
CA ARG A 48 -4.93 6.81 2.59
C ARG A 48 -4.06 6.59 1.33
N ALA A 49 -4.52 7.05 0.16
CA ALA A 49 -3.72 6.99 -1.07
C ALA A 49 -2.39 7.76 -0.95
N VAL A 50 -2.38 8.93 -0.30
CA VAL A 50 -1.15 9.68 -0.02
C VAL A 50 -0.20 8.88 0.90
N LEU A 51 -0.72 8.26 1.96
CA LEU A 51 0.10 7.46 2.89
C LEU A 51 0.81 6.30 2.16
N PHE A 52 0.13 5.63 1.23
CA PHE A 52 0.77 4.61 0.38
C PHE A 52 1.83 5.20 -0.56
N GLY A 53 1.62 6.41 -1.08
CA GLY A 53 2.66 7.14 -1.81
C GLY A 53 3.91 7.41 -0.97
N LEU A 54 3.75 7.75 0.30
CA LEU A 54 4.87 7.95 1.24
C LEU A 54 5.60 6.62 1.51
N LEU A 55 4.88 5.51 1.70
CA LEU A 55 5.47 4.18 1.84
C LEU A 55 6.27 3.78 0.59
N SER A 56 5.72 4.03 -0.59
CA SER A 56 6.42 3.83 -1.87
C SER A 56 7.70 4.66 -1.95
N LEU A 57 7.64 5.94 -1.56
CA LEU A 57 8.82 6.82 -1.56
C LEU A 57 9.92 6.30 -0.61
N ILE A 58 9.56 5.92 0.61
CA ILE A 58 10.50 5.35 1.59
C ILE A 58 11.11 4.06 1.04
N SER A 59 10.32 3.21 0.38
CA SER A 59 10.79 1.98 -0.25
C SER A 59 11.79 2.26 -1.37
N VAL A 60 11.53 3.23 -2.25
CA VAL A 60 12.50 3.67 -3.28
C VAL A 60 13.79 4.16 -2.63
N LEU A 61 13.71 4.99 -1.59
CA LEU A 61 14.90 5.47 -0.88
C LEU A 61 15.71 4.30 -0.27
N ALA A 62 15.03 3.31 0.31
CA ALA A 62 15.66 2.13 0.91
C ALA A 62 16.33 1.20 -0.12
N ALA A 63 15.87 1.23 -1.37
CA ALA A 63 16.53 0.51 -2.46
C ALA A 63 17.99 1.00 -2.65
N PHE A 64 18.20 2.32 -2.59
CA PHE A 64 19.49 2.97 -2.83
C PHE A 64 20.29 3.30 -1.56
N LYS A 65 19.63 3.44 -0.40
CA LYS A 65 20.26 3.80 0.88
C LYS A 65 20.15 2.65 1.88
N PRO A 66 21.21 1.85 2.06
CA PRO A 66 21.18 0.72 2.97
C PRO A 66 20.88 1.09 4.43
N GLU A 67 21.23 2.30 4.87
CA GLU A 67 21.08 2.71 6.27
C GLU A 67 19.61 2.77 6.73
N ILE A 68 18.66 2.99 5.82
CA ILE A 68 17.24 3.14 6.16
C ILE A 68 16.41 1.87 5.94
N ARG A 69 17.03 0.77 5.46
CA ARG A 69 16.30 -0.44 5.05
C ARG A 69 15.54 -1.10 6.19
N SER A 70 16.11 -1.14 7.39
CA SER A 70 15.45 -1.70 8.57
C SER A 70 14.18 -0.92 8.92
N VAL A 71 14.27 0.41 8.92
CA VAL A 71 13.14 1.30 9.18
C VAL A 71 12.09 1.17 8.08
N ALA A 72 12.49 1.16 6.81
CA ALA A 72 11.58 0.96 5.69
C ALA A 72 10.85 -0.39 5.79
N ALA A 73 11.58 -1.48 6.02
CA ALA A 73 11.00 -2.81 6.18
C ALA A 73 9.98 -2.85 7.34
N LEU A 74 10.28 -2.20 8.46
CA LEU A 74 9.38 -2.11 9.60
C LEU A 74 8.10 -1.32 9.27
N LEU A 75 8.22 -0.17 8.60
CA LEU A 75 7.07 0.66 8.23
C LEU A 75 6.16 -0.04 7.22
N LEU A 76 6.74 -0.64 6.17
CA LEU A 76 5.98 -1.41 5.18
C LEU A 76 5.34 -2.64 5.83
N GLY A 77 6.09 -3.38 6.63
CA GLY A 77 5.60 -4.56 7.34
C GLY A 77 4.45 -4.25 8.30
N LEU A 78 4.54 -3.19 9.09
CA LEU A 78 3.44 -2.76 9.97
C LEU A 78 2.21 -2.33 9.18
N SER A 79 2.40 -1.63 8.06
CA SER A 79 1.29 -1.24 7.18
C SER A 79 0.55 -2.46 6.62
N MET A 80 1.28 -3.44 6.07
CA MET A 80 0.69 -4.66 5.52
C MET A 80 0.04 -5.52 6.62
N ALA A 81 0.74 -5.74 7.73
CA ALA A 81 0.24 -6.55 8.84
C ALA A 81 -1.05 -5.96 9.44
N SER A 82 -1.10 -4.65 9.64
CA SER A 82 -2.32 -3.98 10.14
C SER A 82 -3.50 -4.14 9.17
N PHE A 83 -3.27 -3.99 7.86
CA PHE A 83 -4.31 -4.20 6.85
C PHE A 83 -4.81 -5.66 6.85
N LEU A 84 -3.91 -6.64 6.89
CA LEU A 84 -4.28 -8.06 6.94
C LEU A 84 -5.09 -8.39 8.19
N VAL A 85 -4.66 -7.94 9.38
CA VAL A 85 -5.40 -8.15 10.63
C VAL A 85 -6.81 -7.59 10.52
N LEU A 86 -6.96 -6.34 10.06
CA LEU A 86 -8.28 -5.72 9.89
C LEU A 86 -9.15 -6.47 8.87
N ALA A 87 -8.57 -6.90 7.74
CA ALA A 87 -9.30 -7.66 6.72
C ALA A 87 -9.82 -8.99 7.28
N PHE A 88 -9.02 -9.71 8.07
CA PHE A 88 -9.45 -10.97 8.67
C PHE A 88 -10.49 -10.79 9.78
N LEU A 89 -10.41 -9.71 10.56
CA LEU A 89 -11.41 -9.39 11.59
C LEU A 89 -12.77 -9.02 10.98
N GLU A 90 -12.79 -8.38 9.81
CA GLU A 90 -13.99 -7.92 9.11
C GLU A 90 -14.47 -8.90 8.02
N ALA A 91 -13.99 -10.15 8.02
CA ALA A 91 -14.41 -11.13 7.03
C ALA A 91 -15.92 -11.48 7.16
N PRO A 92 -16.65 -11.67 6.05
CA PRO A 92 -16.18 -11.76 4.66
C PRO A 92 -16.06 -10.40 3.95
N PHE A 93 -15.01 -10.24 3.15
CA PHE A 93 -14.77 -9.05 2.32
C PHE A 93 -14.86 -9.34 0.80
N GLY A 94 -15.16 -8.29 0.04
CA GLY A 94 -15.37 -8.37 -1.41
C GLY A 94 -14.12 -8.67 -2.24
N ALA A 95 -14.32 -8.94 -3.53
CA ALA A 95 -13.26 -9.29 -4.48
C ALA A 95 -12.10 -8.27 -4.59
N PRO A 96 -12.33 -6.93 -4.52
CA PRO A 96 -11.23 -5.96 -4.58
C PRO A 96 -10.27 -6.09 -3.39
N ILE A 97 -10.78 -6.20 -2.17
CA ILE A 97 -9.97 -6.40 -0.95
C ILE A 97 -9.22 -7.73 -1.01
N ARG A 98 -9.85 -8.78 -1.54
CA ARG A 98 -9.21 -10.09 -1.72
C ARG A 98 -7.95 -10.02 -2.59
N LYS A 99 -7.94 -9.21 -3.66
CA LYS A 99 -6.75 -9.03 -4.51
C LYS A 99 -5.59 -8.43 -3.72
N ILE A 100 -5.88 -7.46 -2.85
CA ILE A 100 -4.87 -6.80 -2.02
C ILE A 100 -4.33 -7.78 -0.97
N VAL A 101 -5.21 -8.53 -0.29
CA VAL A 101 -4.81 -9.55 0.68
C VAL A 101 -3.89 -10.61 0.04
N VAL A 102 -4.20 -11.08 -1.18
CA VAL A 102 -3.34 -12.03 -1.90
C VAL A 102 -1.98 -11.40 -2.24
N ALA A 103 -1.96 -10.15 -2.70
CA ALA A 103 -0.73 -9.45 -3.01
C ALA A 103 0.15 -9.20 -1.77
N ASP A 104 -0.44 -9.02 -0.59
CA ASP A 104 0.30 -8.78 0.65
C ASP A 104 0.84 -10.07 1.30
N ILE A 105 0.31 -11.24 0.93
CA ILE A 105 0.74 -12.54 1.47
C ILE A 105 1.88 -13.18 0.65
N VAL A 106 1.94 -12.89 -0.66
CA VAL A 106 2.92 -13.45 -1.62
C VAL A 106 4.21 -12.64 -1.64
#